data_AF-A0A1Q9PBB7-F1
#
_entry.id   AF-A0A1Q9PBB7-F1
#
_cell.length_a   1.000
_cell.length_b   1.000
_cell.length_c   1.000
_cell.angle_alpha   90.00
_cell.angle_beta   90.00
_cell.angle_gamma   90.00
#
_symmetry.space_group_name_H-M   'P 1'
#
loop_
_entity.id
_entity.type
_entity.pdbx_description
1 polymer ?
#
loop_
_entity_poly.entity_id
_entity_poly.type
_entity_poly.pdbx_seq_one_letter_code
_entity_poly.pdbx_strand_id
1 'polypeptide(L)'
;MRNDEINRVIEDYLKKIRKILPDSFETEDLLEDLRVHINDSYNDKVQKNPDEDKQSMVREVLEALGTPEEIAEEYGKEEVDEEERKSNIDRWIYYTMRLTLVVLVVVLASWVASVLTEGAVDFILAVVVLLAFAVLEWLVRTQQTKDA
;
A
#
# COMPACT_ATOMS: atom_id res chain seq x y z
N MET A 1 -12.27 -23.05 -37.10
CA MET A 1 -11.12 -23.10 -36.17
C MET A 1 -11.63 -23.34 -34.76
N ARG A 2 -10.88 -24.09 -33.94
CA ARG A 2 -11.35 -24.53 -32.61
C ARG A 2 -11.00 -23.47 -31.57
N ASN A 3 -11.92 -23.17 -30.66
CA ASN A 3 -11.71 -22.25 -29.54
C ASN A 3 -10.43 -22.60 -28.73
N ASP A 4 -9.96 -23.84 -28.81
CA ASP A 4 -8.70 -24.31 -28.24
C ASP A 4 -7.46 -23.56 -28.74
N GLU A 5 -7.43 -23.08 -29.99
CA GLU A 5 -6.29 -22.31 -30.52
C GLU A 5 -6.25 -20.90 -29.95
N ILE A 6 -7.42 -20.27 -29.77
CA ILE A 6 -7.57 -18.95 -29.14
C ILE A 6 -7.08 -19.00 -27.70
N ASN A 7 -7.54 -20.00 -26.94
CA ASN A 7 -7.15 -20.17 -25.54
C ASN A 7 -5.63 -20.36 -25.38
N ARG A 8 -4.97 -21.05 -26.32
CA ARG A 8 -3.51 -21.19 -26.30
C ARG A 8 -2.78 -19.86 -26.48
N VAL A 9 -3.28 -18.98 -27.35
CA VAL A 9 -2.68 -17.66 -27.57
C VAL A 9 -2.80 -16.80 -26.30
N ILE A 10 -3.95 -16.85 -25.64
CA ILE A 10 -4.19 -16.13 -24.37
C ILE A 10 -3.27 -16.68 -23.27
N GLU A 11 -3.20 -18.01 -23.11
CA GLU A 11 -2.30 -18.66 -22.14
C GLU A 11 -0.83 -18.33 -22.39
N ASP A 12 -0.37 -18.35 -23.65
CA ASP A 12 1.01 -17.99 -23.99
C ASP A 12 1.31 -16.52 -23.66
N TYR A 13 0.33 -15.63 -23.79
CA TYR A 13 0.46 -14.23 -23.40
C TYR A 13 0.60 -14.08 -21.87
N LEU A 14 -0.31 -14.67 -21.10
CA LEU A 14 -0.27 -14.64 -19.63
C LEU A 14 1.00 -15.29 -19.07
N LYS A 15 1.47 -16.38 -19.71
CA LYS A 15 2.71 -17.06 -19.33
C LYS A 15 3.94 -16.19 -19.52
N LYS A 16 3.95 -15.29 -20.51
CA LYS A 16 5.04 -14.32 -20.68
C LYS A 16 5.05 -13.31 -19.53
N ILE A 17 3.88 -12.81 -19.14
CA ILE A 17 3.74 -11.88 -18.00
C ILE A 17 4.24 -12.56 -16.72
N ARG A 18 3.76 -13.79 -16.42
CA ARG A 18 4.22 -14.57 -15.26
C ARG A 18 5.73 -14.79 -15.22
N LYS A 19 6.39 -14.89 -16.37
CA LYS A 19 7.84 -15.09 -16.43
C LYS A 19 8.63 -13.84 -16.05
N ILE A 20 8.02 -12.66 -16.20
CA ILE A 20 8.64 -11.36 -15.90
C ILE A 20 8.36 -10.98 -14.44
N LEU A 21 7.12 -11.23 -13.98
CA LEU A 21 6.69 -10.90 -12.63
C LEU A 21 7.22 -11.88 -11.56
N PRO A 22 7.38 -11.43 -10.31
CA PRO A 22 7.74 -12.30 -9.19
C PRO A 22 6.65 -13.36 -8.94
N ASP A 23 7.04 -14.54 -8.45
CA ASP A 23 6.11 -15.61 -8.09
C ASP A 23 5.44 -15.28 -6.75
N SER A 24 4.40 -14.43 -6.79
CA SER A 24 3.65 -13.94 -5.64
C SER A 24 2.14 -14.22 -5.78
N PHE A 25 1.42 -14.18 -4.66
CA PHE A 25 -0.04 -14.36 -4.66
C PHE A 25 -0.72 -13.24 -5.47
N GLU A 26 -0.21 -12.03 -5.32
CA GLU A 26 -0.68 -10.82 -5.98
C GLU A 26 -0.46 -10.87 -7.50
N THR A 27 0.64 -11.48 -7.95
CA THR A 27 0.89 -11.74 -9.38
C THR A 27 -0.13 -12.74 -9.93
N GLU A 28 -0.48 -13.75 -9.14
CA GLU A 28 -1.43 -14.78 -9.55
C GLU A 28 -2.86 -14.21 -9.68
N ASP A 29 -3.26 -13.32 -8.75
CA ASP A 29 -4.51 -12.55 -8.79
C ASP A 29 -4.56 -11.65 -10.04
N LEU A 30 -3.49 -10.90 -10.33
CA LEU A 30 -3.40 -10.06 -11.54
C LEU A 30 -3.58 -10.90 -12.82
N LEU A 31 -2.92 -12.05 -12.90
CA LEU A 31 -3.02 -12.93 -14.06
C LEU A 31 -4.44 -13.51 -14.23
N GLU A 32 -5.15 -13.76 -13.14
CA GLU A 32 -6.55 -14.18 -13.16
C GLU A 32 -7.46 -13.05 -13.67
N ASP A 33 -7.28 -11.84 -13.16
CA ASP A 33 -8.03 -10.66 -13.62
C ASP A 33 -7.81 -10.38 -15.11
N LEU A 34 -6.56 -10.44 -15.57
CA LEU A 34 -6.22 -10.30 -16.99
C LEU A 34 -6.88 -11.40 -17.83
N ARG A 35 -6.87 -12.66 -17.35
CA ARG A 35 -7.52 -13.78 -18.06
C ARG A 35 -9.03 -13.54 -18.21
N VAL A 36 -9.70 -13.07 -17.15
CA VAL A 36 -11.13 -12.74 -17.19
C VAL A 36 -11.37 -11.61 -18.19
N HIS A 37 -10.61 -10.52 -18.08
CA HIS A 37 -10.77 -9.35 -18.93
C HIS A 37 -10.56 -9.65 -20.43
N ILE A 38 -9.56 -10.45 -20.77
CA ILE A 38 -9.29 -10.88 -22.15
C ILE A 38 -10.45 -11.70 -22.70
N ASN A 39 -10.95 -12.67 -21.93
CA ASN A 39 -12.05 -13.52 -22.36
C ASN A 39 -13.36 -12.74 -22.53
N ASP A 40 -13.68 -11.84 -21.60
CA ASP A 40 -14.86 -11.00 -21.68
C ASP A 40 -14.79 -10.09 -22.91
N SER A 41 -13.66 -9.41 -23.10
CA SER A 41 -13.44 -8.52 -24.24
C SER A 41 -13.50 -9.24 -25.59
N TYR A 42 -12.94 -10.46 -25.65
CA TYR A 42 -13.02 -11.30 -26.83
C TYR A 42 -14.45 -11.77 -27.11
N ASN A 43 -15.18 -12.24 -26.11
CA ASN A 43 -16.57 -12.67 -26.25
C ASN A 43 -17.48 -11.51 -26.69
N ASP A 44 -17.26 -10.32 -26.15
CA ASP A 44 -17.95 -9.09 -26.53
C ASP A 44 -17.74 -8.75 -28.01
N LYS A 45 -16.50 -8.86 -28.51
CA LYS A 45 -16.18 -8.65 -29.93
C LYS A 45 -16.80 -9.70 -30.83
N VAL A 46 -16.72 -10.98 -30.45
CA VAL A 46 -17.34 -12.08 -31.21
C VAL A 46 -18.86 -11.90 -31.29
N GLN A 47 -19.50 -11.42 -30.23
CA GLN A 47 -20.94 -11.17 -30.22
C GLN A 47 -21.33 -9.99 -31.11
N LYS A 48 -20.50 -8.94 -31.17
CA LYS A 48 -20.74 -7.73 -31.99
C LYS A 48 -20.45 -7.96 -33.47
N ASN A 49 -19.43 -8.74 -33.81
CA ASN A 49 -18.98 -8.98 -35.19
C ASN A 49 -18.79 -10.48 -35.49
N PRO A 50 -19.85 -11.29 -35.58
CA PRO A 50 -19.72 -12.75 -35.70
C PRO A 50 -19.01 -13.25 -36.99
N ASP A 51 -18.94 -12.41 -38.03
CA ASP A 51 -18.34 -12.73 -39.33
C ASP A 51 -16.84 -12.37 -39.44
N GLU A 52 -16.29 -11.69 -38.44
CA GLU A 52 -14.87 -11.31 -38.43
C GLU A 52 -13.96 -12.50 -38.09
N ASP A 53 -12.71 -12.41 -38.54
CA ASP A 53 -11.73 -13.44 -38.23
C ASP A 53 -11.39 -13.44 -36.73
N LYS A 54 -11.66 -14.58 -36.08
CA LYS A 54 -11.45 -14.78 -34.64
C LYS A 54 -10.01 -14.56 -34.21
N GLN A 55 -9.04 -14.83 -35.09
CA GLN A 55 -7.63 -14.65 -34.80
C GLN A 55 -7.26 -13.16 -34.78
N SER A 56 -7.77 -12.38 -35.74
CA SER A 56 -7.66 -10.92 -35.74
C SER A 56 -8.26 -10.32 -34.47
N MET A 57 -9.46 -10.77 -34.07
CA MET A 57 -10.13 -10.27 -32.86
C MET A 57 -9.32 -10.48 -31.59
N VAL A 58 -8.79 -11.70 -31.36
CA VAL A 58 -8.01 -11.95 -30.14
C VAL A 58 -6.73 -11.11 -30.13
N ARG A 59 -6.12 -10.93 -31.31
CA ARG A 59 -4.90 -10.15 -31.43
C ARG A 59 -5.16 -8.68 -31.14
N GLU A 60 -6.28 -8.12 -31.60
CA GLU A 60 -6.68 -6.76 -31.27
C GLU A 60 -6.94 -6.58 -29.77
N VAL A 61 -7.56 -7.56 -29.10
CA VAL A 61 -7.77 -7.51 -27.64
C VAL A 61 -6.43 -7.51 -26.91
N LEU A 62 -5.50 -8.38 -27.32
CA LEU A 62 -4.17 -8.44 -26.72
C LEU A 62 -3.33 -7.19 -27.03
N GLU A 63 -3.43 -6.63 -28.23
CA GLU A 63 -2.76 -5.37 -28.60
C GLU A 63 -3.34 -4.18 -27.83
N ALA A 64 -4.64 -4.16 -27.56
CA ALA A 64 -5.29 -3.11 -26.76
C ALA A 64 -4.89 -3.16 -25.26
N LEU A 65 -4.57 -4.35 -24.76
CA LEU A 65 -4.03 -4.54 -23.40
C LEU A 65 -2.58 -4.10 -23.24
N GLY A 66 -1.84 -4.00 -24.34
CA GLY A 66 -0.41 -3.67 -24.34
C GLY A 66 0.49 -4.90 -24.37
N THR A 67 1.79 -4.68 -24.30
CA THR A 67 2.79 -5.76 -24.30
C THR A 67 2.92 -6.38 -22.91
N PRO A 68 3.28 -7.68 -22.81
CA PRO A 68 3.57 -8.32 -21.52
C PRO A 68 4.58 -7.55 -20.68
N GLU A 69 5.56 -6.93 -21.33
CA GLU A 69 6.59 -6.11 -20.72
C GLU A 69 6.03 -4.81 -20.13
N GLU A 70 5.13 -4.13 -20.84
CA GLU A 70 4.47 -2.90 -20.35
C GLU A 70 3.60 -3.19 -19.12
N ILE A 71 2.81 -4.26 -19.15
CA ILE A 71 1.96 -4.67 -18.02
C ILE A 71 2.81 -5.01 -16.80
N ALA A 72 3.90 -5.75 -16.99
CA ALA A 72 4.80 -6.11 -15.90
C ALA A 72 5.51 -4.89 -15.29
N GLU A 73 5.87 -3.90 -16.11
CA GLU A 73 6.48 -2.65 -15.64
C GLU A 73 5.48 -1.79 -14.84
N GLU A 74 4.22 -1.72 -15.28
CA GLU A 74 3.17 -0.97 -14.58
C GLU A 74 2.87 -1.59 -13.22
N TYR A 75 2.71 -2.92 -13.16
CA TYR A 75 2.51 -3.65 -11.91
C TYR A 75 3.69 -3.49 -10.94
N GLY A 76 4.92 -3.60 -11.43
CA GLY A 76 6.12 -3.41 -10.61
C GLY A 76 6.24 -2.00 -10.01
N LYS A 77 5.65 -0.97 -10.65
CA LYS A 77 5.58 0.38 -10.07
C LYS A 77 4.53 0.49 -8.98
N GLU A 78 3.36 -0.11 -9.17
CA GLU A 78 2.29 -0.11 -8.17
C GLU A 78 2.70 -0.83 -6.88
N GLU A 79 3.38 -1.97 -6.98
CA GLU A 79 3.83 -2.76 -5.81
C GLU A 79 4.86 -1.97 -4.96
N VAL A 80 5.79 -1.26 -5.60
CA VAL A 80 6.78 -0.40 -4.91
C VAL A 80 6.11 0.78 -4.20
N ASP A 81 5.14 1.43 -4.85
CA ASP A 81 4.39 2.54 -4.24
C ASP A 81 3.55 2.08 -3.03
N GLU A 82 2.97 0.87 -3.09
CA GLU A 82 2.22 0.31 -1.96
C GLU A 82 3.10 -0.03 -0.75
N GLU A 83 4.27 -0.64 -0.96
CA GLU A 83 5.22 -0.93 0.10
C GLU A 83 5.74 0.34 0.77
N GLU A 84 6.10 1.36 -0.01
CA GLU A 84 6.52 2.66 0.53
C GLU A 84 5.40 3.33 1.34
N ARG A 85 4.15 3.20 0.89
CA ARG A 85 3.00 3.77 1.60
C ARG A 85 2.74 3.07 2.93
N LYS A 86 2.80 1.74 2.98
CA LYS A 86 2.66 0.95 4.23
C LYS A 86 3.77 1.30 5.24
N SER A 87 5.02 1.37 4.77
CA SER A 87 6.19 1.77 5.57
C SER A 87 6.03 3.15 6.23
N ASN A 88 5.50 4.12 5.48
CA ASN A 88 5.28 5.48 6.00
C ASN A 88 4.13 5.55 7.00
N ILE A 89 3.05 4.77 6.80
CA ILE A 89 1.90 4.72 7.72
C ILE A 89 2.32 4.16 9.09
N ASP A 90 3.08 3.06 9.13
CA ASP A 90 3.54 2.46 10.38
C ASP A 90 4.42 3.41 11.19
N ARG A 91 5.26 4.18 10.50
CA ARG A 91 6.10 5.21 11.12
C ARG A 91 5.24 6.32 11.76
N TRP A 92 4.21 6.79 11.07
CA TRP A 92 3.28 7.80 11.59
C TRP A 92 2.45 7.29 12.78
N ILE A 93 1.97 6.05 12.73
CA ILE A 93 1.24 5.42 13.83
C ILE A 93 2.14 5.33 15.06
N TYR A 94 3.38 4.89 14.90
CA TYR A 94 4.34 4.81 16.00
C TYR A 94 4.58 6.16 16.67
N TYR A 95 4.82 7.23 15.89
CA TYR A 95 5.02 8.57 16.44
C TYR A 95 3.76 9.11 17.14
N THR A 96 2.58 8.87 16.57
CA THR A 96 1.30 9.31 17.14
C THR A 96 0.99 8.58 18.45
N MET A 97 1.19 7.27 18.49
CA MET A 97 1.01 6.45 19.70
C MET A 97 1.98 6.90 20.81
N ARG A 98 3.26 7.12 20.47
CA ARG A 98 4.27 7.62 21.42
C ARG A 98 3.87 8.98 21.99
N LEU A 99 3.43 9.92 21.14
CA LEU A 99 2.97 11.25 21.59
C LEU A 99 1.78 11.14 22.53
N THR A 100 0.79 10.30 22.18
CA THR A 100 -0.42 10.08 22.98
C THR A 100 -0.07 9.55 24.37
N LEU A 101 0.86 8.59 24.44
CA LEU A 101 1.31 8.03 25.71
C LEU A 101 2.01 9.07 26.59
N VAL A 102 2.85 9.93 25.99
CA VAL A 102 3.51 11.03 26.72
C VAL A 102 2.46 12.00 27.28
N VAL A 103 1.48 12.41 26.49
CA VAL A 103 0.40 13.30 26.93
C VAL A 103 -0.39 12.66 28.08
N LEU A 104 -0.72 11.38 27.97
CA LEU A 104 -1.45 10.65 29.01
C LEU A 104 -0.67 10.60 30.33
N VAL A 105 0.63 10.32 30.27
CA VAL A 105 1.51 10.32 31.45
C VAL A 105 1.55 11.71 32.11
N VAL A 106 1.67 12.79 31.33
CA VAL A 106 1.68 14.16 31.86
C VAL A 106 0.36 14.50 32.54
N VAL A 107 -0.77 14.15 31.93
CA VAL A 107 -2.10 14.40 32.52
C VAL A 107 -2.26 13.64 33.84
N LEU A 108 -1.86 12.37 33.89
CA LEU A 108 -1.92 11.57 35.12
C LEU A 108 -1.02 12.13 36.22
N ALA A 109 0.23 12.46 35.89
CA ALA A 109 1.18 13.02 36.86
C ALA A 109 0.70 14.38 37.40
N SER A 110 0.08 15.20 36.56
CA SER A 110 -0.49 16.48 36.97
C SER A 110 -1.73 16.31 37.85
N TRP A 111 -2.57 15.32 37.55
CA TRP A 111 -3.72 14.99 38.39
C TRP A 111 -3.28 14.52 39.77
N VAL A 112 -2.31 13.61 39.85
CA VAL A 112 -1.73 13.14 41.12
C VAL A 112 -1.12 14.29 41.92
N ALA A 113 -0.36 15.18 41.27
CA ALA A 113 0.23 16.35 41.92
C ALA A 113 -0.84 17.30 42.49
N SER A 114 -1.92 17.54 41.75
CA SER A 114 -3.04 18.39 42.19
C SER A 114 -3.79 17.78 43.38
N VAL A 115 -4.03 16.46 43.37
CA VAL A 115 -4.69 15.75 44.48
C VAL A 115 -3.83 15.74 45.74
N LEU A 116 -2.53 15.47 45.62
CA LEU A 116 -1.61 15.40 46.77
C LEU A 116 -1.32 16.76 47.42
N THR A 117 -1.50 17.86 46.68
CA THR A 117 -1.25 19.22 47.17
C THR A 117 -2.52 19.90 47.72
N GLU A 118 -3.64 19.16 47.84
CA GLU A 118 -4.94 19.69 48.27
C GLU A 118 -5.36 20.97 47.50
N GLY A 119 -4.95 21.08 46.24
CA GLY A 119 -5.23 22.26 45.41
C GLY A 119 -4.32 23.47 45.64
N ALA A 120 -3.22 23.34 46.41
CA ALA A 120 -2.21 24.39 46.54
C ALA A 120 -1.43 24.63 45.24
N VAL A 121 -1.40 23.65 44.33
CA VAL A 121 -0.82 23.77 42.99
C VAL A 121 -1.91 23.51 41.95
N ASP A 122 -2.14 24.51 41.09
CA ASP A 122 -3.09 24.39 39.99
C ASP A 122 -2.67 23.28 39.03
N PHE A 123 -3.63 22.43 38.65
CA PHE A 123 -3.46 21.34 37.69
C PHE A 123 -2.80 21.81 36.39
N ILE A 124 -3.18 22.99 35.90
CA ILE A 124 -2.63 23.59 34.67
C ILE A 124 -1.13 23.89 34.84
N LEU A 125 -0.69 24.39 36.00
CA LEU A 125 0.72 24.68 36.27
C LEU A 125 1.56 23.39 36.27
N ALA A 126 1.05 22.32 36.89
CA ALA A 126 1.70 21.01 36.90
C ALA A 126 1.86 20.42 35.47
N VAL A 127 0.81 20.51 34.64
CA VAL A 127 0.84 20.06 33.24
C VAL A 127 1.91 20.82 32.45
N VAL A 128 1.96 22.16 32.57
CA VAL A 128 2.91 23.00 31.84
C VAL A 128 4.37 22.69 32.24
N VAL A 129 4.64 22.51 33.53
CA VAL A 129 5.99 22.19 34.02
C VAL A 129 6.45 20.81 33.54
N LEU A 130 5.57 19.81 33.61
CA LEU A 130 5.90 18.45 33.16
C LEU A 130 6.08 18.36 31.64
N LEU A 131 5.27 19.07 30.86
CA LEU A 131 5.47 19.20 29.41
C LEU A 131 6.81 19.87 29.09
N ALA A 132 7.17 20.93 29.81
CA ALA A 132 8.46 21.61 29.63
C ALA A 132 9.64 20.66 29.92
N PHE A 133 9.56 19.85 30.98
CA PHE A 133 10.58 18.83 31.27
C PHE A 133 10.66 17.75 30.19
N ALA A 134 9.52 17.26 29.69
CA ALA A 134 9.51 16.25 28.63
C ALA A 134 10.12 16.78 27.31
N VAL A 135 9.86 18.04 26.96
CA VAL A 135 10.46 18.70 25.78
C VAL A 135 11.96 18.89 25.96
N LEU A 136 12.41 19.30 27.16
CA LEU A 136 13.83 19.43 27.47
C LEU A 136 14.55 18.07 27.42
N GLU A 137 13.99 17.01 27.99
CA GLU A 137 14.57 15.67 27.93
C GLU A 137 14.68 15.18 26.48
N TRP A 138 13.65 15.42 25.66
CA TRP A 138 13.68 15.08 24.24
C TRP A 138 14.76 15.84 23.47
N LEU A 139 14.93 17.15 23.73
CA LEU A 139 16.02 17.96 23.17
C LEU A 139 17.40 17.45 23.57
N VAL A 140 17.59 17.09 24.85
CA VAL A 140 18.85 16.53 25.34
C VAL A 140 19.14 15.18 24.69
N ARG A 141 18.14 14.29 24.61
CA ARG A 141 18.31 12.97 24.01
C ARG A 141 18.62 13.05 22.51
N THR A 142 18.00 13.98 21.78
CA THR A 142 18.27 14.19 20.35
C THR A 142 19.67 14.77 20.09
N GLN A 143 20.21 15.60 21.00
CA GLN A 143 21.61 16.04 20.93
C GLN A 143 22.58 14.88 21.23
N GLN A 144 22.31 14.06 22.25
CA GLN A 144 23.15 12.90 22.58
C GLN A 144 23.23 11.86 21.45
N THR A 145 22.17 11.68 20.66
CA THR A 145 22.19 10.79 19.49
C THR A 145 22.91 11.37 18.26
N LYS A 146 23.28 12.65 18.26
CA LYS A 146 24.05 13.26 17.16
C LYS A 146 25.57 13.22 17.40
N ASP A 147 25.99 13.07 18.64
CA ASP A 147 27.41 13.02 19.04
C ASP A 147 27.93 11.58 19.24
N ALA A 148 27.11 10.57 18.95
CA ALA A 148 27.45 9.13 18.97
C ALA A 148 27.46 8.57 17.54
#